data_AF-A0A7S4N9K5-F1
#
_entry.id   AF-A0A7S4N9K5-F1
#
_cell.length_a   1.000
_cell.length_b   1.000
_cell.length_c   1.000
_cell.angle_alpha   90.00
_cell.angle_beta   90.00
_cell.angle_gamma   90.00
#
_symmetry.space_group_name_H-M   'P 1'
#
loop_
_entity.id
_entity.type
_entity.pdbx_description
1 polymer ?
#
loop_
_entity_poly.entity_id
_entity_poly.type
_entity_poly.pdbx_seq_one_letter_code
_entity_poly.pdbx_strand_id
1 'polypeptide(L)'
;QNKQDNMSSLRFLLFPLSIMCLVRDIRAGAESRVCPYDVIIEGTTIRGDGSACFQSPSARGVLAEVSGREVDAILVWDPDAPCNPGSYVHYATAGTVQTFAPMTAGAGEVVHTYHAAIFPQGLPVGEGTTGCVHDDEDYWRTTGSCVKSWQVARYGSACPSSSNEH
;
A
#
# COMPACT_ATOMS: atom_id res chain seq x y z
N GLN A 1 21.10 -47.93 -39.06
CA GLN A 1 22.44 -47.67 -39.62
C GLN A 1 22.86 -46.27 -39.19
N ASN A 2 24.04 -46.18 -38.54
CA ASN A 2 24.85 -44.96 -38.31
C ASN A 2 24.30 -43.91 -37.33
N LYS A 3 25.05 -43.37 -36.37
CA LYS A 3 26.47 -43.52 -36.01
C LYS A 3 26.66 -42.94 -34.60
N GLN A 4 27.38 -43.67 -33.75
CA GLN A 4 28.06 -43.14 -32.55
C GLN A 4 29.08 -42.07 -32.93
N ASP A 5 29.42 -41.22 -31.95
CA ASP A 5 30.67 -40.45 -31.72
C ASP A 5 30.24 -39.16 -30.99
N ASN A 6 30.82 -38.65 -29.91
CA ASN A 6 32.16 -38.80 -29.39
C ASN A 6 32.17 -38.31 -27.92
N MET A 7 32.83 -39.04 -27.02
CA MET A 7 33.02 -38.65 -25.62
C MET A 7 34.19 -37.66 -25.51
N SER A 8 33.90 -36.40 -25.15
CA SER A 8 34.94 -35.47 -24.67
C SER A 8 34.98 -35.47 -23.15
N SER A 9 35.99 -36.19 -22.64
CA SER A 9 36.44 -36.18 -21.25
C SER A 9 36.98 -34.79 -20.89
N LEU A 10 36.19 -34.00 -20.17
CA LEU A 10 36.65 -32.75 -19.57
C LEU A 10 37.07 -33.01 -18.12
N ARG A 11 38.38 -33.00 -17.89
CA ARG A 11 38.98 -33.01 -16.55
C ARG A 11 38.71 -31.65 -15.89
N PHE A 12 37.78 -31.61 -14.94
CA PHE A 12 37.60 -30.47 -14.05
C PHE A 12 38.70 -30.48 -12.99
N LEU A 13 39.58 -29.50 -13.06
CA LEU A 13 40.55 -29.18 -12.02
C LEU A 13 39.82 -28.56 -10.83
N LEU A 14 39.84 -29.28 -9.71
CA LEU A 14 39.42 -28.80 -8.40
C LEU A 14 40.39 -27.70 -7.93
N PHE A 15 39.98 -26.45 -8.06
CA PHE A 15 40.59 -25.35 -7.30
C PHE A 15 39.86 -25.20 -5.97
N PRO A 16 40.54 -25.25 -4.82
CA PRO A 16 39.94 -24.85 -3.55
C PRO A 16 39.85 -23.32 -3.54
N LEU A 17 38.76 -22.78 -4.09
CA LEU A 17 38.36 -21.40 -3.81
C LEU A 17 37.93 -21.36 -2.34
N SER A 18 38.87 -20.98 -1.48
CA SER A 18 38.56 -20.42 -0.16
C SER A 18 37.79 -19.13 -0.39
N ILE A 19 36.47 -19.27 -0.55
CA ILE A 19 35.52 -18.17 -0.48
C ILE A 19 35.56 -17.74 0.98
N MET A 20 36.42 -16.76 1.26
CA MET A 20 36.26 -15.94 2.44
C MET A 20 34.87 -15.33 2.33
N CYS A 21 33.93 -15.86 3.13
CA CYS A 21 32.70 -15.18 3.47
C CYS A 21 33.10 -13.84 4.10
N LEU A 22 33.24 -12.83 3.26
CA LEU A 22 33.17 -11.45 3.67
C LEU A 22 31.76 -11.30 4.22
N VAL A 23 31.61 -11.49 5.52
CA VAL A 23 30.44 -11.08 6.28
C VAL A 23 30.44 -9.56 6.16
N ARG A 24 29.89 -9.06 5.04
CA ARG A 24 29.42 -7.69 4.98
C ARG A 24 28.33 -7.64 6.02
N ASP A 25 28.69 -7.07 7.15
CA ASP A 25 27.77 -6.52 8.12
C ASP A 25 26.95 -5.47 7.37
N ILE A 26 25.95 -5.94 6.61
CA ILE A 26 24.90 -5.13 6.05
C ILE A 26 24.12 -4.71 7.29
N ARG A 27 24.59 -3.65 7.93
CA ARG A 27 23.69 -2.73 8.59
C ARG A 27 22.69 -2.38 7.52
N ALA A 28 21.55 -3.05 7.56
CA ALA A 28 20.33 -2.60 6.92
C ALA A 28 20.06 -1.25 7.56
N GLY A 29 20.75 -0.22 7.08
CA GLY A 29 20.28 1.14 7.21
C GLY A 29 18.86 1.04 6.70
N ALA A 30 17.92 1.42 7.54
CA ALA A 30 16.59 1.76 7.08
C ALA A 30 16.77 2.92 6.11
N GLU A 31 17.21 2.61 4.89
CA GLU A 31 17.01 3.48 3.75
C GLU A 31 15.52 3.72 3.78
N SER A 32 15.16 4.96 4.15
CA SER A 32 13.80 5.46 4.07
C SER A 32 13.33 5.15 2.66
N ARG A 33 12.62 4.03 2.52
CA ARG A 33 12.09 3.60 1.22
C ARG A 33 10.98 4.57 0.93
N VAL A 34 11.35 5.63 0.23
CA VAL A 34 10.41 6.61 -0.30
C VAL A 34 9.39 5.82 -1.10
N CYS A 35 8.12 5.89 -0.68
CA CYS A 35 7.04 5.22 -1.38
C CYS A 35 7.00 5.75 -2.83
N PRO A 36 6.88 4.90 -3.86
CA PRO A 36 6.88 5.35 -5.26
C PRO A 36 5.54 5.97 -5.69
N TYR A 37 4.67 6.28 -4.71
CA TYR A 37 3.40 6.96 -4.86
C TYR A 37 3.16 7.95 -3.70
N ASP A 38 2.38 8.96 -4.01
CA ASP A 38 1.86 9.98 -3.11
C ASP A 38 0.33 9.89 -3.05
N VAL A 39 -0.21 10.08 -1.85
CA VAL A 39 -1.62 10.35 -1.64
C VAL A 39 -1.74 11.83 -1.31
N ILE A 40 -2.55 12.56 -2.07
CA ILE A 40 -2.71 14.01 -1.95
C ILE A 40 -4.17 14.27 -1.59
N ILE A 41 -4.40 14.97 -0.48
CA ILE A 41 -5.72 15.42 -0.04
C ILE A 41 -5.69 16.94 0.10
N GLU A 42 -6.58 17.63 -0.61
CA GLU A 42 -6.68 19.10 -0.57
C GLU A 42 -5.31 19.80 -0.84
N GLY A 43 -4.52 19.23 -1.76
CA GLY A 43 -3.18 19.73 -2.10
C GLY A 43 -2.08 19.37 -1.09
N THR A 44 -2.39 18.60 -0.05
CA THR A 44 -1.43 18.16 0.96
C THR A 44 -1.01 16.71 0.71
N THR A 45 0.29 16.48 0.50
CA THR A 45 0.86 15.14 0.39
C THR A 45 0.93 14.46 1.76
N ILE A 46 0.35 13.26 1.85
CA ILE A 46 0.29 12.45 3.07
C ILE A 46 1.60 11.70 3.27
N ARG A 47 2.21 11.87 4.44
CA ARG A 47 3.40 11.11 4.86
C ARG A 47 3.09 9.61 4.95
N GLY A 48 1.95 9.28 5.55
CA GLY A 48 1.45 7.91 5.66
C GLY A 48 1.72 7.26 7.02
N ASP A 49 2.10 8.03 8.03
CA ASP A 49 2.37 7.56 9.39
C ASP A 49 1.10 7.50 10.28
N GLY A 50 -0.08 7.78 9.73
CA GLY A 50 -1.35 7.82 10.47
C GLY A 50 -1.58 9.11 11.27
N SER A 51 -0.60 10.04 11.32
CA SER A 51 -0.72 11.28 12.10
C SER A 51 -1.57 12.36 11.43
N ALA A 52 -1.74 12.28 10.11
CA ALA A 52 -2.54 13.24 9.35
C ALA A 52 -4.02 12.94 9.53
N CYS A 53 -4.80 13.97 9.89
CA CYS A 53 -6.25 13.91 9.91
C CYS A 53 -6.85 15.07 9.12
N PHE A 54 -7.85 14.78 8.28
CA PHE A 54 -8.56 15.75 7.46
C PHE A 54 -10.02 15.84 7.89
N GLN A 55 -10.57 17.05 7.95
CA GLN A 55 -11.99 17.24 8.22
C GLN A 55 -12.75 17.26 6.90
N SER A 56 -13.82 16.48 6.79
CA SER A 56 -14.64 16.53 5.58
C SER A 56 -15.29 17.91 5.39
N PRO A 57 -15.06 18.60 4.26
CA PRO A 57 -15.59 19.96 4.06
C PRO A 57 -17.11 19.97 3.80
N SER A 58 -17.69 18.81 3.46
CA SER A 58 -19.12 18.64 3.24
C SER A 58 -19.56 17.20 3.51
N ALA A 59 -20.87 16.94 3.52
CA ALA A 59 -21.39 15.58 3.58
C ALA A 59 -21.01 14.70 2.37
N ARG A 60 -20.44 15.28 1.30
CA ARG A 60 -19.95 14.52 0.14
C ARG A 60 -18.61 13.83 0.39
N GLY A 61 -17.93 14.10 1.50
CA GLY A 61 -16.64 13.50 1.81
C GLY A 61 -15.46 14.27 1.24
N VAL A 62 -14.28 13.69 1.45
CA VAL A 62 -12.98 14.13 0.95
C VAL A 62 -12.56 13.24 -0.21
N LEU A 63 -12.01 13.83 -1.27
CA LEU A 63 -11.38 13.09 -2.36
C LEU A 63 -9.86 13.10 -2.15
N ALA A 64 -9.22 11.96 -2.44
CA ALA A 64 -7.78 11.93 -2.59
C ALA A 64 -7.41 11.84 -4.08
N GLU A 65 -6.27 12.41 -4.40
CA GLU A 65 -5.53 12.15 -5.62
C GLU A 65 -4.39 11.19 -5.30
N VAL A 66 -4.24 10.13 -6.10
CA VAL A 66 -3.12 9.20 -6.00
C VAL A 66 -2.24 9.43 -7.21
N SER A 67 -0.97 9.75 -6.98
CA SER A 67 0.00 10.03 -8.04
C SER A 67 1.29 9.26 -7.80
N GLY A 68 2.05 8.93 -8.85
CA GLY A 68 3.28 8.15 -8.68
C GLY A 68 3.80 7.58 -9.99
N ARG A 69 5.00 6.98 -9.94
CA ARG A 69 5.66 6.38 -11.11
C ARG A 69 5.30 4.91 -11.30
N GLU A 70 4.84 4.25 -10.24
CA GLU A 70 4.48 2.83 -10.18
C GLU A 70 3.08 2.70 -9.58
N VAL A 71 2.08 3.29 -10.25
CA VAL A 71 0.66 3.27 -9.81
C VAL A 71 -0.07 1.99 -10.23
N ASP A 72 0.66 0.99 -10.73
CA ASP A 72 0.08 -0.16 -11.45
C ASP A 72 -0.62 -1.19 -10.54
N ALA A 73 -0.74 -0.95 -9.23
CA ALA A 73 -1.54 -1.77 -8.31
C ALA A 73 -1.74 -1.09 -6.95
N ILE A 74 -2.44 0.05 -6.90
CA ILE A 74 -2.73 0.75 -5.64
C ILE A 74 -4.15 0.47 -5.17
N LEU A 75 -4.27 0.08 -3.91
CA LEU A 75 -5.54 -0.04 -3.18
C LEU A 75 -5.62 1.07 -2.12
N VAL A 76 -6.79 1.69 -1.98
CA VAL A 76 -7.17 2.53 -0.83
C VAL A 76 -8.42 1.97 -0.19
N TRP A 77 -8.38 1.75 1.12
CA TRP A 77 -9.48 1.15 1.87
C TRP A 77 -9.70 1.80 3.24
N ASP A 78 -10.92 1.60 3.75
CA ASP A 78 -11.44 2.07 5.04
C ASP A 78 -11.93 0.85 5.85
N PRO A 79 -11.15 0.37 6.84
CA PRO A 79 -11.57 -0.73 7.72
C PRO A 79 -12.60 -0.32 8.77
N ASP A 80 -12.74 0.98 9.06
CA ASP A 80 -13.70 1.49 10.05
C ASP A 80 -15.12 1.61 9.47
N ALA A 81 -15.26 1.47 8.15
CA ALA A 81 -16.56 1.42 7.48
C ALA A 81 -17.40 0.21 7.95
N PRO A 82 -18.73 0.35 8.07
CA PRO A 82 -19.61 -0.69 8.60
C PRO A 82 -19.91 -1.81 7.59
N CYS A 83 -18.87 -2.52 7.13
CA CYS A 83 -18.95 -3.56 6.10
C CYS A 83 -19.11 -5.00 6.65
N ASN A 84 -19.11 -5.20 7.97
CA ASN A 84 -19.48 -6.41 8.72
C ASN A 84 -19.49 -7.77 7.96
N PRO A 85 -18.37 -8.51 7.94
CA PRO A 85 -17.00 -8.03 8.11
C PRO A 85 -16.40 -7.61 6.76
N GLY A 86 -15.34 -6.81 6.83
CA GLY A 86 -14.60 -6.34 5.66
C GLY A 86 -14.26 -4.87 5.75
N SER A 87 -13.82 -4.31 4.63
CA SER A 87 -13.44 -2.91 4.48
C SER A 87 -14.18 -2.28 3.31
N TYR A 88 -14.34 -0.95 3.32
CA TYR A 88 -14.83 -0.22 2.17
C TYR A 88 -13.66 0.18 1.28
N VAL A 89 -13.67 -0.27 0.02
CA VAL A 89 -12.66 0.12 -0.98
C VAL A 89 -13.04 1.47 -1.59
N HIS A 90 -12.12 2.42 -1.49
CA HIS A 90 -12.25 3.76 -2.06
C HIS A 90 -11.61 3.89 -3.43
N TYR A 91 -10.56 3.11 -3.68
CA TYR A 91 -9.78 3.17 -4.89
C TYR A 91 -9.06 1.84 -5.10
N ALA A 92 -9.13 1.28 -6.30
CA ALA A 92 -8.39 0.10 -6.71
C ALA A 92 -8.00 0.29 -8.17
N THR A 93 -6.72 0.58 -8.46
CA THR A 93 -6.25 0.76 -9.83
C THR A 93 -5.06 -0.11 -10.14
N ALA A 94 -4.99 -0.59 -11.39
CA ALA A 94 -3.81 -1.21 -11.94
C ALA A 94 -3.25 -0.44 -13.15
N GLY A 95 -3.47 0.88 -13.20
CA GLY A 95 -3.12 1.70 -14.36
C GLY A 95 -3.53 3.16 -14.24
N THR A 96 -4.02 3.75 -15.33
CA THR A 96 -3.92 5.21 -15.52
C THR A 96 -4.96 6.05 -14.82
N VAL A 97 -6.24 5.66 -14.72
CA VAL A 97 -7.25 6.49 -14.00
C VAL A 97 -8.48 5.64 -13.64
N GLN A 98 -8.88 5.67 -12.37
CA GLN A 98 -10.18 5.18 -11.89
C GLN A 98 -10.82 6.21 -10.95
N THR A 99 -12.13 6.10 -10.78
CA THR A 99 -12.91 7.02 -9.95
C THR A 99 -12.63 6.74 -8.48
N PHE A 100 -12.16 7.76 -7.75
CA PHE A 100 -11.97 7.69 -6.31
C PHE A 100 -13.31 7.89 -5.61
N ALA A 101 -13.76 6.91 -4.81
CA ALA A 101 -14.96 7.06 -4.00
C ALA A 101 -14.68 8.00 -2.82
N PRO A 102 -15.52 9.02 -2.55
CA PRO A 102 -15.25 9.97 -1.47
C PRO A 102 -15.15 9.31 -0.08
N MET A 103 -14.18 9.77 0.71
CA MET A 103 -14.00 9.40 2.12
C MET A 103 -14.90 10.26 2.98
N THR A 104 -15.97 9.68 3.51
CA THR A 104 -17.01 10.45 4.23
C THR A 104 -16.95 10.28 5.74
N ALA A 105 -16.36 9.19 6.25
CA ALA A 105 -16.59 8.69 7.61
C ALA A 105 -18.09 8.70 7.99
N GLY A 106 -18.98 8.44 7.01
CA GLY A 106 -20.40 8.79 7.09
C GLY A 106 -21.25 7.86 7.94
N ALA A 107 -20.77 6.65 8.23
CA ALA A 107 -21.49 5.64 9.00
C ALA A 107 -20.52 4.90 9.93
N GLY A 108 -20.95 4.61 11.16
CA GLY A 108 -20.08 4.05 12.19
C GLY A 108 -19.38 5.16 12.99
N GLU A 109 -18.07 5.02 13.14
CA GLU A 109 -17.22 5.94 13.90
C GLU A 109 -17.22 7.36 13.34
N VAL A 110 -16.84 8.33 14.19
CA VAL A 110 -16.80 9.75 13.81
C VAL A 110 -15.54 10.09 13.01
N VAL A 111 -14.46 9.34 13.24
CA VAL A 111 -13.19 9.46 12.54
C VAL A 111 -12.82 8.09 12.04
N HIS A 112 -12.59 7.98 10.74
CA HIS A 112 -12.18 6.73 10.11
C HIS A 112 -10.69 6.80 9.77
N THR A 113 -10.02 5.68 9.91
CA THR A 113 -8.67 5.43 9.45
C THR A 113 -8.73 4.93 8.02
N TYR A 114 -7.84 5.42 7.19
CA TYR A 114 -7.71 5.01 5.79
C TYR A 114 -6.31 4.51 5.56
N HIS A 115 -6.21 3.53 4.68
CA HIS A 115 -4.95 2.95 4.27
C HIS A 115 -4.81 2.99 2.76
N ALA A 116 -3.58 3.17 2.30
CA ALA A 116 -3.18 2.94 0.92
C ALA A 116 -1.97 2.01 0.88
N ALA A 117 -1.88 1.15 -0.13
CA ALA A 117 -0.70 0.31 -0.34
C ALA A 117 -0.55 -0.09 -1.81
N ILE A 118 0.67 -0.43 -2.20
CA ILE A 118 0.99 -1.03 -3.50
C ILE A 118 1.04 -2.55 -3.37
N PHE A 119 0.48 -3.25 -4.35
CA PHE A 119 0.49 -4.71 -4.44
C PHE A 119 1.26 -5.16 -5.69
N PRO A 120 2.58 -5.39 -5.60
CA PRO A 120 3.42 -5.70 -6.77
C PRO A 120 3.01 -6.96 -7.53
N GLN A 121 2.29 -7.87 -6.89
CA GLN A 121 1.79 -9.11 -7.48
C GLN A 121 0.39 -8.96 -8.12
N GLY A 122 -0.17 -7.75 -8.11
CA GLY A 122 -1.53 -7.44 -8.55
C GLY A 122 -2.46 -7.07 -7.39
N LEU A 123 -3.52 -6.31 -7.70
CA LEU A 123 -4.51 -5.92 -6.71
C LEU A 123 -5.17 -7.15 -6.06
N PRO A 124 -5.42 -7.10 -4.74
CA PRO A 124 -6.13 -8.18 -4.05
C PRO A 124 -7.65 -8.17 -4.33
N VAL A 125 -8.15 -7.13 -5.02
CA VAL A 125 -9.53 -6.98 -5.48
C VAL A 125 -9.54 -6.65 -6.98
N GLY A 126 -10.69 -6.75 -7.64
CA GLY A 126 -10.81 -6.36 -9.05
C GLY A 126 -10.47 -4.88 -9.27
N GLU A 127 -9.84 -4.55 -10.40
CA GLU A 127 -9.60 -3.15 -10.77
C GLU A 127 -10.93 -2.37 -10.86
N GLY A 128 -10.95 -1.16 -10.34
CA GLY A 128 -12.13 -0.30 -10.28
C GLY A 128 -13.14 -0.68 -9.19
N THR A 129 -12.82 -1.65 -8.33
CA THR A 129 -13.68 -2.00 -7.20
C THR A 129 -13.84 -0.79 -6.28
N THR A 130 -15.09 -0.47 -5.95
CA THR A 130 -15.46 0.48 -4.89
C THR A 130 -16.64 -0.08 -4.11
N GLY A 131 -16.69 0.11 -2.80
CA GLY A 131 -17.76 -0.45 -1.96
C GLY A 131 -17.25 -1.39 -0.87
N CYS A 132 -18.17 -1.96 -0.10
CA CYS A 132 -17.83 -2.97 0.90
C CYS A 132 -17.36 -4.26 0.22
N VAL A 133 -16.19 -4.73 0.64
CA VAL A 133 -15.66 -6.03 0.24
C VAL A 133 -15.32 -6.83 1.48
N HIS A 134 -15.70 -8.11 1.46
CA HIS A 134 -15.51 -9.04 2.56
C HIS A 134 -14.08 -9.57 2.50
N ASP A 135 -13.15 -8.81 3.07
CA ASP A 135 -11.73 -9.11 3.01
C ASP A 135 -11.06 -9.01 4.37
N ASP A 136 -9.89 -9.64 4.43
CA ASP A 136 -8.99 -9.64 5.58
C ASP A 136 -8.08 -8.41 5.50
N GLU A 137 -8.41 -7.36 6.25
CA GLU A 137 -7.60 -6.14 6.37
C GLU A 137 -6.14 -6.48 6.73
N ASP A 138 -5.92 -7.48 7.59
CA ASP A 138 -4.58 -7.91 7.99
C ASP A 138 -3.81 -8.46 6.80
N TYR A 139 -4.48 -9.17 5.88
CA TYR A 139 -3.86 -9.62 4.64
C TYR A 139 -3.39 -8.44 3.78
N TRP A 140 -4.22 -7.40 3.60
CA TRP A 140 -3.84 -6.22 2.82
C TRP A 140 -2.71 -5.42 3.45
N ARG A 141 -2.72 -5.25 4.78
CA ARG A 141 -1.66 -4.53 5.50
C ARG A 141 -0.33 -5.28 5.48
N THR A 142 -0.36 -6.61 5.46
CA THR A 142 0.85 -7.45 5.51
C THR A 142 1.45 -7.74 4.13
N THR A 143 0.62 -7.86 3.09
CA THR A 143 1.08 -8.12 1.72
C THR A 143 1.29 -6.84 0.91
N GLY A 144 0.59 -5.77 1.27
CA GLY A 144 0.81 -4.45 0.72
C GLY A 144 2.20 -3.91 1.06
N SER A 145 2.87 -3.36 0.05
CA SER A 145 4.11 -2.62 0.22
C SER A 145 3.83 -1.12 0.33
N CYS A 146 4.72 -0.38 1.01
CA CYS A 146 4.61 1.07 1.17
C CYS A 146 3.24 1.50 1.75
N VAL A 147 2.77 0.84 2.81
CA VAL A 147 1.49 1.15 3.44
C VAL A 147 1.53 2.58 4.01
N LYS A 148 0.59 3.42 3.58
CA LYS A 148 0.36 4.76 4.12
C LYS A 148 -0.97 4.77 4.87
N SER A 149 -1.01 5.43 6.01
CA SER A 149 -2.23 5.63 6.80
C SER A 149 -2.52 7.12 7.03
N TRP A 150 -3.80 7.48 7.09
CA TRP A 150 -4.30 8.80 7.51
C TRP A 150 -5.70 8.66 8.08
N GLN A 151 -6.27 9.76 8.56
CA GLN A 151 -7.61 9.80 9.11
C GLN A 151 -8.49 10.82 8.38
N VAL A 152 -9.79 10.56 8.32
CA VAL A 152 -10.80 11.56 7.91
C VAL A 152 -11.92 11.61 8.94
N ALA A 153 -12.19 12.81 9.44
CA ALA A 153 -13.32 13.07 10.32
C ALA A 153 -14.59 13.34 9.52
N ARG A 154 -15.71 12.81 10.00
CA ARG A 154 -17.06 13.03 9.46
C ARG A 154 -17.35 14.52 9.34
N TYR A 155 -18.13 14.90 8.33
CA TYR A 155 -18.63 16.28 8.20
C TYR A 155 -19.29 16.78 9.49
N GLY A 156 -18.92 18.00 9.90
CA GLY A 156 -19.40 18.62 11.15
C GLY A 156 -18.71 18.10 12.42
N SER A 157 -17.76 17.18 12.29
CA SER A 157 -16.94 16.68 13.40
C SER A 157 -15.50 17.14 13.26
N ALA A 158 -14.77 17.18 14.38
CA ALA A 158 -13.38 17.59 14.39
C ALA A 158 -12.44 16.38 14.38
N CYS A 159 -11.33 16.52 13.67
CA CYS A 159 -10.16 15.67 13.88
C CYS A 159 -9.73 15.69 15.36
N PRO A 160 -9.19 14.57 15.89
CA PRO A 160 -8.64 14.55 17.23
C PRO A 160 -7.59 15.65 17.35
N SER A 161 -7.71 16.50 18.37
CA SER A 161 -6.59 17.37 18.73
C SER A 161 -5.44 16.45 19.11
N SER A 162 -4.32 16.51 18.39
CA SER A 162 -3.09 15.82 18.79
C SER A 162 -2.85 16.18 20.24
N SER A 163 -3.12 15.27 21.17
CA SER A 163 -2.89 15.54 22.58
C SER A 163 -1.40 15.79 22.69
N ASN A 164 -1.02 17.03 23.02
CA ASN A 164 0.36 17.40 23.29
C ASN A 164 0.95 16.30 24.19
N GLU A 165 1.86 15.51 23.64
CA GLU A 165 2.77 14.71 24.44
C GLU A 165 3.53 15.73 25.31
N HIS A 166 3.22 15.72 26.61
CA HIS A 166 3.92 16.44 27.66
C HIS A 166 4.87 15.46 28.36
#